data_AF-A0A2V5UWK7-F1
#
_entry.id   AF-A0A2V5UWK7-F1
#
_cell.length_a   1.000
_cell.length_b   1.000
_cell.length_c   1.000
_cell.angle_alpha   90.00
_cell.angle_beta   90.00
_cell.angle_gamma   90.00
#
_symmetry.space_group_name_H-M   'P 1'
#
loop_
_entity.id
_entity.type
_entity.pdbx_description
1 polymer ?
#
loop_
_entity_poly.entity_id
_entity_poly.type
_entity_poly.pdbx_seq_one_letter_code
_entity_poly.pdbx_strand_id
1 'polypeptide(L)'
;ISTIVFIVYSFEYFLGGQMFPIDIMPNAVQAVMKWLPFYYELFCPVAIFLGRLKGPDLVQALMIQTGWLLLTWAAARAMWKRGLGHYQAVGG
;
A
#
# COMPACT_ATOMS: atom_id res chain seq x y z
N ILE A 1 7.28 -19.67 -3.66
CA ILE A 1 7.59 -18.22 -3.83
C ILE A 1 6.59 -17.59 -4.80
N SER A 2 6.43 -18.11 -6.02
CA SER A 2 5.49 -17.58 -7.03
C SER A 2 4.02 -17.52 -6.58
N THR A 3 3.53 -18.48 -5.78
CA THR A 3 2.13 -18.49 -5.31
C THR A 3 1.82 -17.36 -4.34
N ILE A 4 2.73 -17.04 -3.42
CA ILE A 4 2.53 -15.95 -2.44
C ILE A 4 2.53 -14.60 -3.18
N VAL A 5 3.48 -14.41 -4.10
CA VAL A 5 3.57 -13.22 -4.94
C VAL A 5 2.30 -13.05 -5.79
N PHE A 6 1.78 -14.12 -6.37
CA PHE A 6 0.53 -14.10 -7.13
C PHE A 6 -0.68 -13.71 -6.28
N ILE A 7 -0.78 -14.23 -5.06
CA ILE A 7 -1.87 -13.89 -4.13
C ILE A 7 -1.80 -12.41 -3.76
N VAL A 8 -0.61 -11.90 -3.41
CA VAL A 8 -0.40 -10.48 -3.08
C VAL A 8 -0.81 -9.58 -4.25
N TYR A 9 -0.34 -9.88 -5.47
CA TYR A 9 -0.72 -9.10 -6.65
C TYR A 9 -2.21 -9.20 -6.99
N SER A 10 -2.85 -10.35 -6.75
CA SER A 10 -4.31 -10.48 -6.95
C SER A 10 -5.09 -9.59 -6.00
N PHE A 11 -4.66 -9.50 -4.74
CA PHE A 11 -5.25 -8.59 -3.76
C PHE A 11 -5.00 -7.12 -4.11
N GLU A 12 -3.78 -6.75 -4.52
CA GLU A 12 -3.46 -5.40 -5.01
C GLU A 12 -4.34 -5.01 -6.21
N TYR A 13 -4.51 -5.91 -7.18
CA TYR A 13 -5.31 -5.64 -8.37
C TYR A 13 -6.80 -5.40 -8.04
N PHE A 14 -7.32 -6.17 -7.07
CA PHE A 14 -8.73 -6.08 -6.65
C PHE A 14 -8.99 -4.88 -5.73
N LEU A 15 -8.07 -4.58 -4.81
CA LEU A 15 -8.21 -3.55 -3.77
C LEU A 15 -7.61 -2.19 -4.17
N GLY A 16 -6.68 -2.15 -5.13
CA GLY A 16 -6.03 -0.93 -5.62
C GLY A 16 -6.88 -0.11 -6.61
N GLY A 17 -8.06 -0.59 -6.97
CA GLY A 17 -8.99 0.11 -7.86
C GLY A 17 -8.70 -0.06 -9.35
N GLN A 18 -7.90 -1.06 -9.75
CA GLN A 18 -7.62 -1.36 -11.16
C GLN A 18 -8.79 -2.08 -11.85
N MET A 19 -9.45 -2.99 -11.13
CA MET A 19 -10.58 -3.75 -11.68
C MET A 19 -11.91 -2.98 -11.61
N PHE A 20 -12.11 -2.18 -10.55
CA PHE A 20 -13.28 -1.33 -10.37
C PHE A 20 -12.87 0.04 -9.82
N PRO A 21 -13.32 1.16 -10.41
CA PRO A 21 -13.02 2.47 -9.86
C PRO A 21 -13.58 2.57 -8.43
N ILE A 22 -12.73 2.92 -7.46
CA ILE A 22 -13.11 2.95 -6.04
C ILE A 22 -14.27 3.95 -5.78
N ASP A 23 -14.47 4.92 -6.68
CA ASP A 23 -15.59 5.87 -6.65
C ASP A 23 -16.99 5.21 -6.71
N ILE A 24 -17.13 4.03 -7.32
CA ILE A 24 -18.43 3.33 -7.43
C ILE A 24 -18.71 2.39 -6.24
N MET A 25 -17.74 2.19 -5.35
CA MET A 25 -17.88 1.33 -4.18
C MET A 25 -18.68 2.03 -3.06
N PRO A 26 -19.36 1.28 -2.18
CA PRO A 26 -20.07 1.84 -1.03
C PRO A 26 -19.14 2.65 -0.12
N ASN A 27 -19.65 3.71 0.51
CA ASN A 27 -18.87 4.60 1.39
C ASN A 27 -18.08 3.86 2.49
N ALA A 28 -18.62 2.76 3.03
CA ALA A 28 -17.94 1.93 4.01
C ALA A 28 -16.66 1.27 3.45
N VAL A 29 -16.72 0.78 2.21
CA VAL A 29 -15.57 0.16 1.54
C VAL A 29 -14.53 1.23 1.19
N GLN A 30 -14.96 2.40 0.71
CA GLN A 30 -14.06 3.53 0.45
C GLN A 30 -13.32 3.98 1.72
N ALA A 31 -14.00 4.01 2.87
CA ALA A 31 -13.38 4.38 4.14
C ALA A 31 -12.30 3.38 4.56
N VAL A 32 -12.56 2.07 4.41
CA VAL A 32 -11.56 1.02 4.70
C VAL A 32 -10.38 1.09 3.72
N MET A 33 -10.65 1.31 2.43
CA MET A 33 -9.62 1.41 1.41
C MET A 33 -8.70 2.62 1.63
N LYS A 34 -9.23 3.76 2.05
CA LYS A 34 -8.43 4.96 2.39
C LYS A 34 -7.44 4.71 3.54
N TRP A 35 -7.65 3.71 4.38
CA TRP A 35 -6.70 3.32 5.42
C TRP A 35 -5.62 2.34 4.93
N LEU A 36 -5.88 1.68 3.81
CA LEU A 36 -5.04 0.62 3.26
C LEU A 36 -3.99 1.23 2.30
N PRO A 37 -2.74 0.75 2.30
CA PRO A 37 -1.67 1.35 1.49
C PRO A 37 -1.95 1.24 -0.02
N PHE A 38 -2.71 0.22 -0.46
CA PHE A 38 -3.02 -0.03 -1.87
C PHE A 38 -3.83 1.10 -2.53
N TYR A 39 -4.65 1.83 -1.76
CA TYR A 39 -5.38 3.00 -2.27
C TYR A 39 -4.43 4.12 -2.75
N TYR A 40 -3.26 4.22 -2.11
CA TYR A 40 -2.28 5.28 -2.39
C TYR A 40 -1.36 4.98 -3.57
N GLU A 41 -1.31 3.74 -4.07
CA GLU A 41 -0.45 3.38 -5.21
C GLU A 41 -0.99 3.87 -6.55
N LEU A 42 -2.30 3.81 -6.76
CA LEU A 42 -2.92 4.10 -8.06
C LEU A 42 -4.03 5.13 -7.96
N PHE A 43 -4.95 4.97 -7.02
CA PHE A 43 -6.15 5.79 -6.97
C PHE A 43 -5.85 7.23 -6.52
N CYS A 44 -4.99 7.39 -5.51
CA CYS A 44 -4.55 8.68 -5.03
C CYS A 44 -3.87 9.55 -6.11
N PRO A 45 -2.79 9.12 -6.80
CA PRO A 45 -2.16 9.94 -7.84
C PRO A 45 -3.11 10.23 -9.00
N VAL A 46 -3.95 9.26 -9.40
CA VAL A 46 -4.97 9.47 -10.44
C VAL A 46 -5.98 10.53 -10.04
N ALA A 47 -6.50 10.50 -8.81
CA ALA A 47 -7.44 11.49 -8.31
C ALA A 47 -6.82 12.89 -8.11
N ILE A 48 -5.51 12.95 -7.81
CA ILE A 48 -4.73 14.20 -7.78
C ILE A 48 -4.58 14.77 -9.21
N PHE A 49 -4.22 13.93 -10.19
CA PHE A 49 -4.12 14.35 -11.59
C PHE A 49 -5.47 14.77 -12.18
N LEU A 50 -6.56 14.10 -11.82
CA LEU A 50 -7.92 14.53 -12.20
C LEU A 50 -8.40 15.77 -11.42
N GLY A 51 -7.64 16.27 -10.46
CA GLY A 51 -7.99 17.44 -9.65
C GLY A 51 -9.19 17.21 -8.72
N ARG A 52 -9.54 15.96 -8.44
CA ARG A 52 -10.60 15.57 -7.49
C ARG A 52 -10.13 15.65 -6.04
N LEU A 53 -8.84 15.45 -5.80
CA LEU A 53 -8.18 15.58 -4.50
C LEU A 53 -7.40 16.91 -4.45
N LYS A 54 -7.88 17.89 -3.66
CA LYS A 54 -7.26 19.23 -3.54
C LYS A 54 -7.21 19.71 -2.09
N GLY A 55 -6.22 20.55 -1.79
CA GLY A 55 -6.08 21.25 -0.51
C GLY A 55 -5.77 20.31 0.67
N PRO A 56 -6.58 20.32 1.75
CA PRO A 56 -6.30 19.55 2.97
C PRO A 56 -6.35 18.03 2.75
N ASP A 57 -7.21 17.54 1.86
CA ASP A 57 -7.35 16.11 1.58
C ASP A 57 -6.10 15.54 0.88
N LEU A 58 -5.42 16.35 0.06
CA LEU A 58 -4.13 16.02 -0.56
C LEU A 58 -3.05 15.84 0.50
N VAL A 59 -2.99 16.78 1.46
CA VAL A 59 -1.99 16.74 2.54
C VAL A 59 -2.23 15.52 3.44
N GLN A 60 -3.47 15.23 3.78
CA GLN A 60 -3.82 14.03 4.55
C GLN A 60 -3.42 12.74 3.81
N ALA A 61 -3.72 12.67 2.50
CA ALA A 61 -3.35 11.54 1.68
C ALA A 61 -1.82 11.31 1.63
N LEU A 62 -1.05 12.39 1.44
CA LEU A 62 0.42 12.34 1.46
C LEU A 62 0.96 11.93 2.83
N MET A 63 0.38 12.41 3.93
CA MET A 63 0.80 12.02 5.28
C MET A 63 0.60 10.53 5.53
N ILE A 64 -0.55 9.97 5.14
CA ILE A 64 -0.85 8.55 5.31
C ILE A 64 0.09 7.71 4.44
N GLN A 65 0.31 8.13 3.18
CA GLN A 65 1.26 7.47 2.28
C GLN A 65 2.69 7.45 2.86
N THR A 66 3.14 8.58 3.40
CA THR A 66 4.47 8.69 4.02
C THR A 66 4.57 7.84 5.29
N GLY A 67 3.48 7.76 6.07
CA GLY A 67 3.39 6.88 7.24
C GLY A 67 3.54 5.40 6.88
N TRP A 68 2.85 4.94 5.84
CA TRP A 68 2.99 3.58 5.34
C TRP A 68 4.39 3.30 4.78
N LEU A 69 5.00 4.24 4.07
CA LEU A 69 6.38 4.12 3.58
C LEU A 69 7.37 3.92 4.74
N LEU A 70 7.25 4.72 5.81
CA LEU A 70 8.10 4.59 6.99
C LEU A 70 7.83 3.28 7.75
N LEU A 71 6.57 2.86 7.85
CA LEU A 71 6.18 1.61 8.51
C LEU A 71 6.76 0.40 7.78
N THR A 72 6.58 0.30 6.47
CA THR A 72 7.11 -0.82 5.66
C THR A 72 8.63 -0.80 5.62
N TRP A 73 9.25 0.38 5.54
CA TRP A 73 10.70 0.51 5.65
C TRP A 73 11.23 0.06 7.01
N ALA A 74 10.56 0.44 8.10
CA ALA A 74 10.93 0.01 9.45
C ALA A 74 10.72 -1.50 9.62
N ALA A 75 9.63 -2.06 9.09
CA ALA A 75 9.36 -3.49 9.08
C ALA A 75 10.43 -4.25 8.28
N ALA A 76 10.77 -3.81 7.07
CA ALA A 76 11.82 -4.38 6.25
C ALA A 76 13.18 -4.31 6.96
N ARG A 77 13.52 -3.18 7.59
CA ARG A 77 14.76 -3.01 8.36
C ARG A 77 14.79 -3.89 9.61
N ALA A 78 13.66 -4.06 10.31
CA ALA A 78 13.55 -4.95 11.47
C ALA A 78 13.66 -6.42 11.06
N MET A 79 13.03 -6.81 9.96
CA MET A 79 13.14 -8.13 9.37
C MET A 79 14.57 -8.41 8.90
N TRP A 80 15.23 -7.45 8.26
CA TRP A 80 16.63 -7.56 7.84
C TRP A 80 17.58 -7.75 9.03
N LYS A 81 17.42 -6.94 10.09
CA LYS A 81 18.21 -7.08 11.32
C LYS A 81 17.98 -8.43 12.02
N ARG A 82 16.75 -8.96 11.99
CA ARG A 82 16.44 -10.28 12.58
C ARG A 82 16.87 -11.44 11.68
N GLY A 83 16.76 -11.30 10.37
CA GLY A 83 17.14 -12.31 9.38
C GLY A 83 18.65 -12.50 9.29
N LEU A 84 19.44 -11.44 9.39
CA LEU A 84 20.91 -11.54 9.43
C LEU A 84 21.43 -12.36 10.63
N GLY A 85 20.68 -12.43 11.73
CA GLY A 85 21.02 -13.28 12.88
C GLY A 85 20.74 -14.77 12.65
N HIS A 86 19.92 -15.14 11.67
CA HIS A 86 19.53 -16.53 11.39
C HIS A 86 20.20 -17.13 10.15
N TYR A 87 20.78 -16.30 9.27
CA TYR A 87 21.45 -16.73 8.03
C TYR A 87 22.98 -16.80 8.10
N GLN A 88 23.59 -16.67 9.28
CA GLN A 88 25.02 -17.04 9.48
C GLN A 88 25.26 -18.54 9.74
N ALA A 89 24.21 -19.37 9.79
CA ALA A 89 24.35 -20.82 10.04
C ALA A 89 24.35 -21.72 8.78
N VAL A 90 24.40 -21.15 7.56
CA VAL A 90 24.64 -21.91 6.32
C VAL A 90 25.66 -21.18 5.42
N GLY A 91 26.76 -20.74 6.04
CA GLY A 91 28.04 -20.64 5.33
C GLY A 91 28.74 -21.99 5.46
N GLY A 92 28.51 -22.87 4.48
CA GLY A 92 29.12 -24.19 4.33
C GLY A 92 28.88 -24.68 2.92
#